data_AF-F0YFT3-F1
#
_entry.id   AF-F0YFT3-F1
#
_cell.length_a   1.000
_cell.length_b   1.000
_cell.length_c   1.000
_cell.angle_alpha   90.00
_cell.angle_beta   90.00
_cell.angle_gamma   90.00
#
_symmetry.space_group_name_H-M   'P 1'
#
loop_
_entity.id
_entity.type
_entity.pdbx_description
1 polymer ?
#
loop_
_entity_poly.entity_id
_entity_poly.type
_entity_poly.pdbx_seq_one_letter_code
_entity_poly.pdbx_strand_id
1 'polypeptide(L)'
;MMRRSCVHDATASPGYNERLLTGERLARMKACAEKASTTFPPAFVNKPQPEDEATTPEGDDALARGRWANERRKPAPRDSGSTGQIPAGFPTAAELDRELGGPDGYFTLCGLHYCNLFANPRMRVLFDTRDPDTAASAMARRGDHGKRIAATLLDECHGTRYFASLGRGFSGAFAVMGTHNKAKQCPMRPASQQRALPAGHRKANRRFTADQRDSWVGSHMMAAEECGASPAFVEKYGLWLAMTRQRNASSSNNFASPNPNRGRVSARLQSLYTGDSRPGDGVDYVRASRHLKARRWEKRDKVFGGPGPQAFTVVRWQPVGPANAELQALRDRPPPSVKRSKKRKLDDRAESPLPSSEPGDAESGESTADLFNELAARHAEDSAAAAAMAARLLRIATLVAAAGAFQTPARARAPTPRRATAVDADIDAALAVCRSAAATKGEDSDDVVAALLALEKGMRAAAKASPDVSARTVEQLDGCWRLVFTTGTIDTQKKVGKINYFPLKAVQTFDVARGRISNSILVGDFPLIRFFGDFEWLMDRRRVEFDFDQIALFNFGRIDLPKGGAAKIGASTGLGSENNVKMVEESKKPFFNWISADADIATARGGGGGIALWKRDLDYAMPE
;
A
#
# COMPACT_ATOMS: atom_id res chain seq x y z
N MET A 1 -10.51 28.25 -28.29
CA MET A 1 -9.99 28.87 -27.04
C MET A 1 -8.63 28.25 -26.71
N MET A 2 -7.53 28.95 -26.99
CA MET A 2 -6.20 28.55 -26.50
C MET A 2 -6.20 28.61 -24.97
N ARG A 3 -6.05 27.46 -24.29
CA ARG A 3 -5.88 27.44 -22.83
C ARG A 3 -4.58 28.17 -22.50
N ARG A 4 -4.67 29.36 -21.89
CA ARG A 4 -3.51 30.08 -21.35
C ARG A 4 -2.66 29.10 -20.53
N SER A 5 -1.39 28.96 -20.89
CA SER A 5 -0.41 28.25 -20.07
C SER A 5 -0.30 29.01 -18.75
N CYS A 6 -0.93 28.48 -17.69
CA CYS A 6 -0.55 28.89 -16.34
C CYS A 6 0.81 28.24 -16.11
N VAL A 7 1.85 29.01 -16.39
CA VAL A 7 3.16 28.81 -15.79
C VAL A 7 2.92 28.85 -14.29
N HIS A 8 3.38 27.81 -13.58
CA HIS A 8 3.28 27.80 -12.13
C HIS A 8 4.17 28.93 -11.61
N ASP A 9 3.54 30.00 -11.15
CA ASP A 9 4.22 31.12 -10.53
C ASP A 9 4.42 30.78 -9.05
N ALA A 10 5.66 30.47 -8.67
CA ALA A 10 6.03 30.23 -7.29
C ALA A 10 5.64 31.43 -6.40
N THR A 11 5.55 32.64 -6.96
CA THR A 11 5.14 33.84 -6.22
C THR A 11 3.63 33.91 -5.93
N ALA A 12 2.81 33.15 -6.66
CA ALA A 12 1.36 33.09 -6.48
C ALA A 12 0.91 31.95 -5.56
N SER A 13 1.85 31.17 -5.00
CA SER A 13 1.53 30.07 -4.10
C SER A 13 1.18 30.60 -2.69
N PRO A 14 0.17 30.05 -2.01
CA PRO A 14 -0.26 30.52 -0.68
C PRO A 14 0.80 30.48 0.42
N GLY A 15 1.94 29.79 0.19
CA GLY A 15 3.04 29.65 1.14
C GLY A 15 4.31 30.44 0.80
N TYR A 16 4.36 31.12 -0.34
CA TYR A 16 5.54 31.85 -0.75
C TYR A 16 5.68 33.15 0.03
N ASN A 17 6.83 33.32 0.67
CA ASN A 17 7.13 34.51 1.46
C ASN A 17 8.37 35.21 0.88
N GLU A 18 8.13 36.27 0.10
CA GLU A 18 9.19 37.13 -0.49
C GLU A 18 10.15 37.71 0.54
N ARG A 19 9.74 37.79 1.81
CA ARG A 19 10.58 38.33 2.88
C ARG A 19 11.66 37.34 3.35
N LEU A 20 11.51 36.04 3.05
CA LEU A 20 12.43 34.99 3.54
C LEU A 20 13.55 34.66 2.53
N LEU A 21 13.30 34.84 1.23
CA LEU A 21 14.32 34.74 0.19
C LEU A 21 14.50 36.11 -0.46
N THR A 22 15.64 36.76 -0.24
CA THR A 22 15.96 38.07 -0.82
C THR A 22 17.27 38.03 -1.61
N GLY A 23 17.46 39.01 -2.50
CA GLY A 23 18.71 39.22 -3.23
C GLY A 23 19.13 38.04 -4.12
N GLU A 24 20.40 37.67 -4.05
CA GLU A 24 21.00 36.60 -4.87
C GLU A 24 20.29 35.25 -4.66
N ARG A 25 19.85 34.95 -3.44
CA ARG A 25 19.20 33.68 -3.12
C ARG A 25 17.84 33.53 -3.80
N LEU A 26 17.06 34.61 -3.86
CA LEU A 26 15.79 34.63 -4.59
C LEU A 26 16.02 34.46 -6.10
N ALA A 27 17.01 35.17 -6.65
CA ALA A 27 17.38 35.05 -8.06
C ALA A 27 17.79 33.61 -8.41
N ARG A 28 18.60 32.97 -7.55
CA ARG A 28 18.97 31.56 -7.67
C ARG A 28 17.74 30.64 -7.63
N MET A 29 16.85 30.78 -6.64
CA MET A 29 15.65 29.95 -6.54
C MET A 29 14.74 30.09 -7.78
N LYS A 30 14.58 31.30 -8.33
CA LYS A 30 13.83 31.53 -9.58
C LYS A 30 14.48 30.82 -10.77
N ALA A 31 15.81 30.89 -10.91
CA ALA A 31 16.55 30.17 -11.95
C ALA A 31 16.40 28.64 -11.80
N CYS A 32 16.44 28.14 -10.57
CA CYS A 32 16.22 26.73 -10.26
C CYS A 32 14.80 26.26 -10.65
N ALA A 33 13.78 27.07 -10.34
CA ALA A 33 12.40 26.78 -10.69
C ALA A 33 12.20 26.76 -12.21
N GLU A 34 12.78 27.72 -12.92
CA GLU A 34 12.73 27.77 -14.39
C GLU A 34 13.40 26.53 -15.01
N LYS A 35 14.62 26.20 -14.55
CA LYS A 35 15.35 24.99 -14.97
C LYS A 35 14.51 23.73 -14.73
N ALA A 36 13.90 23.58 -13.54
CA ALA A 36 13.07 22.43 -13.22
C ALA A 36 11.79 22.35 -14.07
N SER A 37 11.21 23.50 -14.43
CA SER A 37 9.99 23.54 -15.25
C SER A 37 10.24 23.17 -16.73
N THR A 38 11.45 23.46 -17.22
CA THR A 38 11.86 23.28 -18.62
C THR A 38 12.61 21.97 -18.88
N THR A 39 13.09 21.29 -17.84
CA THR A 39 13.82 20.01 -17.99
C THR A 39 12.86 18.83 -18.13
N PHE A 40 13.03 18.06 -19.21
CA PHE A 40 12.31 16.81 -19.48
C PHE A 40 13.22 15.59 -19.34
N PRO A 41 12.65 14.41 -19.04
CA PRO A 41 13.37 13.15 -19.13
C PRO A 41 13.89 12.92 -20.55
N PRO A 42 15.00 12.17 -20.72
CA PRO A 42 15.51 11.87 -22.05
C PRO A 42 14.51 11.05 -22.87
N ALA A 43 14.63 11.12 -24.20
CA ALA A 43 13.79 10.35 -25.10
C ALA A 43 13.92 8.84 -24.83
N PHE A 44 12.80 8.13 -24.84
CA PHE A 44 12.79 6.69 -24.61
C PHE A 44 13.31 5.96 -25.84
N VAL A 45 14.40 5.21 -25.69
CA VAL A 45 15.07 4.51 -26.80
C VAL A 45 14.66 3.04 -26.95
N ASN A 46 13.81 2.52 -26.06
CA ASN A 46 13.34 1.12 -26.02
C ASN A 46 14.45 0.06 -26.15
N LYS A 47 15.65 0.41 -25.69
CA LYS A 47 16.84 -0.46 -25.69
C LYS A 47 17.54 -0.31 -24.34
N PRO A 48 18.12 -1.40 -23.79
CA PRO A 48 18.94 -1.33 -22.59
C PRO A 48 20.09 -0.34 -22.80
N GLN A 49 20.35 0.50 -21.81
CA GLN A 49 21.56 1.33 -21.82
C GLN A 49 22.81 0.41 -21.74
N PRO A 50 23.90 0.76 -22.45
CA PRO A 50 25.19 0.10 -22.26
C PRO A 50 25.63 0.10 -20.79
N GLU A 51 26.30 -0.96 -20.35
CA GLU A 51 26.72 -1.12 -18.94
C GLU A 51 27.80 -0.10 -18.54
N ASP A 52 28.59 0.38 -19.52
CA ASP A 52 29.73 1.29 -19.40
C ASP A 52 29.32 2.77 -19.44
N GLU A 53 28.15 3.13 -19.98
CA GLU A 53 27.62 4.50 -19.93
C GLU A 53 27.12 4.91 -18.54
N ALA A 54 27.40 4.13 -17.48
CA ALA A 54 26.79 4.30 -16.17
C ALA A 54 27.38 5.43 -15.31
N THR A 55 28.34 6.22 -15.82
CA THR A 55 29.08 7.22 -15.05
C THR A 55 29.20 8.56 -15.78
N THR A 56 29.05 9.64 -15.02
CA THR A 56 29.32 11.04 -15.38
C THR A 56 29.89 11.70 -14.14
N PRO A 57 30.70 12.77 -14.22
CA PRO A 57 31.20 13.46 -13.05
C PRO A 57 30.09 13.84 -12.04
N GLU A 58 28.97 14.37 -12.54
CA GLU A 58 27.80 14.74 -11.73
C GLU A 58 27.10 13.51 -11.15
N GLY A 59 26.97 12.44 -11.94
CA GLY A 59 26.38 11.18 -11.48
C GLY A 59 27.22 10.45 -10.44
N ASP A 60 28.54 10.64 -10.46
CA ASP A 60 29.48 10.06 -9.50
C ASP A 60 29.57 10.93 -8.23
N ASP A 61 29.45 12.25 -8.33
CA ASP A 61 29.27 13.13 -7.16
C ASP A 61 27.96 12.81 -6.42
N ALA A 62 26.84 12.65 -7.15
CA ALA A 62 25.59 12.20 -6.55
C ALA A 62 25.74 10.84 -5.84
N LEU A 63 26.48 9.90 -6.44
CA LEU A 63 26.74 8.61 -5.81
C LEU A 63 27.59 8.77 -4.54
N ALA A 64 28.66 9.56 -4.58
CA ALA A 64 29.55 9.80 -3.46
C ALA A 64 28.83 10.43 -2.26
N ARG A 65 28.03 11.49 -2.49
CA ARG A 65 27.21 12.14 -1.46
C ARG A 65 26.19 11.19 -0.86
N GLY A 66 25.54 10.38 -1.71
CA GLY A 66 24.61 9.34 -1.28
C GLY A 66 25.24 8.29 -0.38
N ARG A 67 26.43 7.80 -0.74
CA ARG A 67 27.19 6.84 0.07
C ARG A 67 27.60 7.46 1.40
N TRP A 68 28.12 8.69 1.37
CA TRP A 68 28.46 9.46 2.56
C TRP A 68 27.29 9.55 3.55
N ALA A 69 26.08 9.88 3.07
CA ALA A 69 24.88 9.99 3.90
C ALA A 69 24.46 8.61 4.44
N ASN A 70 24.53 7.57 3.61
CA ASN A 70 24.18 6.21 4.00
C ASN A 70 25.16 5.59 5.01
N GLU A 71 26.42 6.00 5.02
CA GLU A 71 27.43 5.58 6.00
C GLU A 71 27.25 6.28 7.35
N ARG A 72 26.86 7.56 7.34
CA ARG A 72 26.76 8.39 8.55
C ARG A 72 25.37 8.45 9.19
N ARG A 73 24.33 7.95 8.51
CA ARG A 73 22.97 7.95 9.06
C ARG A 73 22.90 7.17 10.38
N LYS A 74 22.15 7.70 11.34
CA LYS A 74 21.77 6.94 12.53
C LYS A 74 20.70 5.90 12.12
N PRO A 75 20.71 4.68 12.69
CA PRO A 75 19.61 3.75 12.48
C PRO A 75 18.29 4.37 12.95
N ALA A 76 17.21 4.19 12.17
CA ALA A 76 15.90 4.66 12.59
C ALA A 76 15.49 3.96 13.92
N PRO A 77 14.91 4.67 14.90
CA PRO A 77 14.53 4.08 16.20
C PRO A 77 13.55 2.90 16.08
N ARG A 78 12.70 2.91 15.04
CA ARG A 78 11.82 1.82 14.62
C ARG A 78 11.96 1.63 13.11
N ASP A 79 11.86 0.39 12.65
CA ASP A 79 11.87 0.10 11.21
C ASP A 79 10.59 0.68 10.58
N SER A 80 10.73 1.81 9.87
CA SER A 80 9.64 2.48 9.16
C SER A 80 8.94 1.55 8.15
N GLY A 81 9.58 0.45 7.76
CA GLY A 81 9.05 -0.53 6.82
C GLY A 81 7.87 -1.36 7.32
N SER A 82 7.64 -1.48 8.64
CA SER A 82 6.49 -2.19 9.20
C SER A 82 5.34 -1.27 9.59
N THR A 83 5.62 -0.04 10.00
CA THR A 83 4.61 0.91 10.48
C THR A 83 4.16 1.91 9.40
N GLY A 84 4.91 2.03 8.29
CA GLY A 84 4.68 3.08 7.29
C GLY A 84 5.03 4.48 7.78
N GLN A 85 5.46 4.63 9.04
CA GLN A 85 5.77 5.93 9.63
C GLN A 85 7.11 6.45 9.13
N ILE A 86 7.11 7.71 8.70
CA ILE A 86 8.32 8.43 8.34
C ILE A 86 9.19 8.64 9.61
N PRO A 87 10.51 8.38 9.56
CA PRO A 87 11.39 8.63 10.68
C PRO A 87 11.41 10.11 11.06
N ALA A 88 11.47 10.39 12.36
CA ALA A 88 11.68 11.74 12.87
C ALA A 88 12.98 12.35 12.32
N GLY A 89 13.04 13.69 12.29
CA GLY A 89 14.23 14.43 11.83
C GLY A 89 14.15 14.96 10.40
N PHE A 90 12.96 14.91 9.76
CA PHE A 90 12.70 15.71 8.57
C PHE A 90 12.93 17.20 8.90
N PRO A 91 13.41 18.03 7.96
CA PRO A 91 13.50 19.47 8.19
C PRO A 91 12.17 20.03 8.71
N THR A 92 12.25 20.85 9.74
CA THR A 92 11.09 21.55 10.29
C THR A 92 10.55 22.57 9.29
N ALA A 93 9.29 22.98 9.42
CA ALA A 93 8.72 24.04 8.59
C ALA A 93 9.59 25.32 8.64
N ALA A 94 10.05 25.73 9.82
CA ALA A 94 10.94 26.88 9.98
C ALA A 94 12.31 26.71 9.28
N GLU A 95 12.83 25.48 9.20
CA GLU A 95 14.03 25.21 8.40
C GLU A 95 13.74 25.26 6.91
N LEU A 96 12.59 24.74 6.43
CA LEU A 96 12.20 24.88 5.02
C LEU A 96 12.00 26.36 4.65
N ASP A 97 11.37 27.13 5.52
CA ASP A 97 11.17 28.57 5.39
C ASP A 97 12.51 29.31 5.28
N ARG A 98 13.42 29.05 6.23
CA ARG A 98 14.74 29.69 6.25
C ARG A 98 15.64 29.22 5.10
N GLU A 99 15.60 27.95 4.74
CA GLU A 99 16.59 27.35 3.83
C GLU A 99 16.14 27.35 2.37
N LEU A 100 14.83 27.35 2.14
CA LEU A 100 14.23 27.22 0.81
C LEU A 100 13.14 28.26 0.55
N GLY A 101 12.80 29.14 1.50
CA GLY A 101 11.67 30.06 1.32
C GLY A 101 10.31 29.37 1.41
N GLY A 102 10.26 28.22 2.09
CA GLY A 102 9.03 27.51 2.41
C GLY A 102 8.70 26.36 1.45
N PRO A 103 7.43 25.93 1.41
CA PRO A 103 6.98 24.79 0.62
C PRO A 103 7.32 24.88 -0.88
N ASP A 104 7.24 26.07 -1.49
CA ASP A 104 7.51 26.26 -2.92
C ASP A 104 8.98 26.08 -3.30
N GLY A 105 9.89 26.50 -2.43
CA GLY A 105 11.30 26.16 -2.61
C GLY A 105 11.58 24.68 -2.41
N TYR A 106 10.81 24.01 -1.55
CA TYR A 106 10.89 22.55 -1.43
C TYR A 106 10.35 21.82 -2.67
N PHE A 107 9.28 22.32 -3.28
CA PHE A 107 8.82 21.87 -4.59
C PHE A 107 9.90 22.05 -5.66
N THR A 108 10.54 23.21 -5.70
CA THR A 108 11.65 23.53 -6.62
C THR A 108 12.84 22.59 -6.43
N LEU A 109 13.25 22.35 -5.17
CA LEU A 109 14.30 21.39 -4.82
C LEU A 109 13.96 19.99 -5.34
N CYS A 110 12.73 19.52 -5.15
CA CYS A 110 12.31 18.22 -5.67
C CYS A 110 12.25 18.20 -7.21
N GLY A 111 11.95 19.33 -7.86
CA GLY A 111 12.11 19.50 -9.30
C GLY A 111 13.56 19.32 -9.75
N LEU A 112 14.49 20.08 -9.16
CA LEU A 112 15.92 19.96 -9.47
C LEU A 112 16.49 18.58 -9.20
N HIS A 113 16.00 17.89 -8.16
CA HIS A 113 16.35 16.50 -7.92
C HIS A 113 16.06 15.63 -9.16
N TYR A 114 14.90 15.80 -9.81
CA TYR A 114 14.59 15.08 -11.05
C TYR A 114 15.46 15.52 -12.23
N CYS A 115 15.82 16.81 -12.34
CA CYS A 115 16.81 17.24 -13.33
C CYS A 115 18.13 16.47 -13.18
N ASN A 116 18.62 16.33 -11.94
CA ASN A 116 19.82 15.57 -11.63
C ASN A 116 19.66 14.08 -11.96
N LEU A 117 18.48 13.50 -11.74
CA LEU A 117 18.19 12.12 -12.14
C LEU A 117 18.16 11.92 -13.65
N PHE A 118 17.67 12.89 -14.42
CA PHE A 118 17.62 12.83 -15.88
C PHE A 118 19.01 12.97 -16.50
N ALA A 119 19.86 13.80 -15.91
CA ALA A 119 21.25 13.99 -16.34
C ALA A 119 22.13 12.78 -15.96
N ASN A 120 21.85 12.11 -14.84
CA ASN A 120 22.63 10.97 -14.38
C ASN A 120 22.31 9.68 -15.17
N PRO A 121 23.25 9.12 -15.95
CA PRO A 121 23.00 7.91 -16.73
C PRO A 121 22.50 6.72 -15.90
N ARG A 122 22.99 6.56 -14.67
CA ARG A 122 22.58 5.49 -13.75
C ARG A 122 21.11 5.55 -13.35
N MET A 123 20.53 6.74 -13.39
CA MET A 123 19.18 7.05 -12.95
C MET A 123 18.22 7.28 -14.12
N ARG A 124 18.68 7.83 -15.25
CA ARG A 124 17.85 8.16 -16.40
C ARG A 124 17.15 6.94 -17.01
N VAL A 125 17.75 5.77 -16.87
CA VAL A 125 17.18 4.47 -17.28
C VAL A 125 15.91 4.07 -16.54
N LEU A 126 15.53 4.80 -15.49
CA LEU A 126 14.34 4.54 -14.70
C LEU A 126 13.09 5.25 -15.23
N PHE A 127 13.21 6.09 -16.27
CA PHE A 127 12.13 6.89 -16.81
C PHE A 127 11.67 6.37 -18.18
N ASP A 128 10.44 5.86 -18.24
CA ASP A 128 9.81 5.41 -19.49
C ASP A 128 8.97 6.54 -20.09
N THR A 129 9.51 7.31 -21.03
CA THR A 129 8.77 8.45 -21.61
C THR A 129 7.65 8.05 -22.56
N ARG A 130 7.35 6.76 -22.74
CA ARG A 130 6.11 6.29 -23.37
C ARG A 130 4.93 6.30 -22.40
N ASP A 131 5.22 6.21 -21.10
CA ASP A 131 4.20 6.24 -20.07
C ASP A 131 3.92 7.69 -19.66
N PRO A 132 2.68 8.19 -19.77
CA PRO A 132 2.34 9.57 -19.46
C PRO A 132 2.75 10.02 -18.04
N ASP A 133 2.82 9.11 -17.06
CA ASP A 133 3.25 9.45 -15.69
C ASP A 133 4.76 9.73 -15.59
N THR A 134 5.57 9.17 -16.49
CA THR A 134 7.03 9.33 -16.53
C THR A 134 7.52 10.15 -17.73
N ALA A 135 6.65 10.46 -18.69
CA ALA A 135 6.88 11.33 -19.84
C ALA A 135 6.75 12.84 -19.51
N ALA A 136 6.92 13.21 -18.25
CA ALA A 136 6.68 14.56 -17.79
C ALA A 136 7.97 15.23 -17.34
N SER A 137 8.06 16.53 -17.60
CA SER A 137 9.06 17.42 -17.00
C SER A 137 9.16 17.25 -15.50
N ALA A 138 10.29 17.66 -14.93
CA ALA A 138 10.49 17.64 -13.49
C ALA A 138 9.42 18.44 -12.70
N MET A 139 8.92 19.58 -13.25
CA MET A 139 7.96 20.48 -12.57
C MET A 139 6.77 21.01 -13.39
N ALA A 140 6.62 20.67 -14.68
CA ALA A 140 5.50 21.14 -15.49
C ALA A 140 4.19 20.35 -15.28
N ARG A 141 3.12 21.09 -15.55
CA ARG A 141 1.72 20.89 -15.16
C ARG A 141 1.08 19.55 -15.50
N ARG A 142 1.63 18.78 -16.45
CA ARG A 142 1.02 17.52 -16.91
C ARG A 142 1.63 16.24 -16.33
N GLY A 143 2.69 16.32 -15.51
CA GLY A 143 3.09 15.12 -14.76
C GLY A 143 3.94 15.28 -13.51
N ASP A 144 4.27 16.52 -13.11
CA ASP A 144 4.49 16.99 -11.72
C ASP A 144 5.07 15.95 -10.74
N HIS A 145 6.03 15.12 -11.16
CA HIS A 145 6.48 14.00 -10.33
C HIS A 145 7.28 14.53 -9.14
N GLY A 146 8.16 15.52 -9.38
CA GLY A 146 8.83 16.25 -8.31
C GLY A 146 7.83 16.84 -7.30
N LYS A 147 6.73 17.43 -7.79
CA LYS A 147 5.68 17.96 -6.90
C LYS A 147 4.93 16.88 -6.13
N ARG A 148 4.60 15.76 -6.76
CA ARG A 148 3.95 14.63 -6.09
C ARG A 148 4.81 14.12 -4.94
N ILE A 149 6.12 13.96 -5.15
CA ILE A 149 7.06 13.54 -4.11
C ILE A 149 7.13 14.59 -2.99
N ALA A 150 7.34 15.86 -3.34
CA ALA A 150 7.41 16.95 -2.36
C ALA A 150 6.14 17.03 -1.51
N ALA A 151 4.97 17.04 -2.15
CA ALA A 151 3.67 17.08 -1.48
C ALA A 151 3.44 15.86 -0.59
N THR A 152 3.83 14.66 -1.04
CA THR A 152 3.74 13.44 -0.20
C THR A 152 4.57 13.61 1.07
N LEU A 153 5.81 14.11 0.94
CA LEU A 153 6.70 14.28 2.09
C LEU A 153 6.20 15.38 3.04
N LEU A 154 5.68 16.50 2.52
CA LEU A 154 5.10 17.57 3.33
C LEU A 154 3.81 17.12 4.04
N ASP A 155 2.94 16.35 3.37
CA ASP A 155 1.71 15.84 3.97
C ASP A 155 2.01 14.87 5.10
N GLU A 156 2.96 13.95 4.91
CA GLU A 156 3.34 12.94 5.90
C GLU A 156 4.16 13.52 7.07
N CYS A 157 5.07 14.48 6.80
CA CYS A 157 5.94 15.05 7.84
C CYS A 157 5.30 16.22 8.61
N HIS A 158 4.38 16.95 7.99
CA HIS A 158 3.81 18.17 8.56
C HIS A 158 2.28 18.18 8.64
N GLY A 159 1.61 17.09 8.25
CA GLY A 159 0.14 17.02 8.28
C GLY A 159 -0.54 17.98 7.31
N THR A 160 0.17 18.39 6.26
CA THR A 160 -0.36 19.29 5.23
C THR A 160 -1.30 18.54 4.26
N ARG A 161 -1.86 19.24 3.28
CA ARG A 161 -2.76 18.67 2.25
C ARG A 161 -2.36 19.06 0.84
N TYR A 162 -1.06 19.27 0.62
CA TYR A 162 -0.54 19.67 -0.67
C TYR A 162 -0.78 18.60 -1.74
N PHE A 163 -0.81 17.31 -1.37
CA PHE A 163 -1.04 16.28 -2.38
C PHE A 163 -2.47 16.36 -2.93
N ALA A 164 -3.45 16.62 -2.04
CA ALA A 164 -4.83 16.81 -2.41
C ALA A 164 -5.02 18.06 -3.28
N SER A 165 -4.29 19.16 -3.01
CA SER A 165 -4.38 20.38 -3.81
C SER A 165 -3.85 20.22 -5.25
N LEU A 166 -3.07 19.17 -5.54
CA LEU A 166 -2.68 18.81 -6.91
C LEU A 166 -3.81 18.12 -7.71
N GLY A 167 -5.00 17.92 -7.11
CA GLY A 167 -6.14 17.28 -7.76
C GLY A 167 -5.97 15.77 -7.97
N ARG A 168 -5.11 15.12 -7.16
CA ARG A 168 -4.72 13.71 -7.33
C ARG A 168 -5.26 12.77 -6.24
N GLY A 169 -6.23 13.22 -5.44
CA GLY A 169 -6.86 12.43 -4.38
C GLY A 169 -6.14 12.53 -3.03
N PHE A 170 -6.32 11.52 -2.17
CA PHE A 170 -6.08 11.66 -0.73
C PHE A 170 -4.72 11.15 -0.21
N SER A 171 -3.90 10.45 -1.02
CA SER A 171 -2.61 9.95 -0.51
C SER A 171 -1.55 9.80 -1.61
N GLY A 172 -0.46 10.54 -1.43
CA GLY A 172 0.67 10.52 -2.35
C GLY A 172 1.50 9.27 -2.30
N ALA A 173 1.54 8.58 -1.16
CA ALA A 173 2.25 7.31 -1.02
C ALA A 173 1.74 6.26 -2.02
N PHE A 174 0.43 6.15 -2.24
CA PHE A 174 -0.15 5.20 -3.20
C PHE A 174 0.13 5.59 -4.66
N ALA A 175 0.06 6.89 -4.97
CA ALA A 175 0.28 7.39 -6.34
C ALA A 175 1.70 7.12 -6.83
N VAL A 176 2.70 7.22 -5.95
CA VAL A 176 4.12 7.05 -6.29
C VAL A 176 4.52 5.58 -6.46
N MET A 177 3.82 4.65 -5.79
CA MET A 177 4.17 3.23 -5.81
C MET A 177 4.00 2.59 -7.20
N GLY A 178 2.98 2.99 -7.96
CA GLY A 178 2.79 2.55 -9.35
C GLY A 178 3.98 2.94 -10.23
N THR A 179 4.39 4.21 -10.17
CA THR A 179 5.54 4.71 -10.94
C THR A 179 6.85 4.04 -10.53
N HIS A 180 7.09 3.83 -9.23
CA HIS A 180 8.25 3.08 -8.76
C HIS A 180 8.28 1.65 -9.28
N ASN A 181 7.14 0.98 -9.38
CA ASN A 181 7.07 -0.37 -9.92
C ASN A 181 7.43 -0.40 -11.42
N LYS A 182 6.90 0.55 -12.20
CA LYS A 182 7.25 0.73 -13.62
C LYS A 182 8.75 1.03 -13.80
N ALA A 183 9.29 1.97 -13.04
CA ALA A 183 10.71 2.34 -13.07
C ALA A 183 11.65 1.14 -12.83
N LYS A 184 11.30 0.26 -11.89
CA LYS A 184 12.07 -0.95 -11.60
C LYS A 184 12.01 -2.00 -12.72
N GLN A 185 11.02 -1.91 -13.60
CA GLN A 185 10.83 -2.78 -14.77
C GLN A 185 11.20 -2.10 -16.09
N CYS A 186 11.79 -0.90 -16.05
CA CYS A 186 12.07 -0.14 -17.25
C CYS A 186 13.02 -0.91 -18.19
N PRO A 187 12.65 -1.09 -19.49
CA PRO A 187 13.49 -1.78 -20.47
C PRO A 187 14.81 -1.09 -20.78
N MET A 188 14.96 0.19 -20.41
CA MET A 188 16.20 0.95 -20.60
C MET A 188 17.28 0.61 -19.57
N ARG A 189 16.95 -0.11 -18.49
CA ARG A 189 17.97 -0.50 -17.49
C ARG A 189 19.03 -1.40 -18.14
N PRO A 190 20.30 -1.35 -17.71
CA PRO A 190 21.30 -2.29 -18.21
C PRO A 190 20.85 -3.74 -18.01
N ALA A 191 21.14 -4.63 -18.96
CA ALA A 191 20.64 -6.00 -18.96
C ALA A 191 21.04 -6.76 -17.68
N SER A 192 22.22 -6.47 -17.11
CA SER A 192 22.66 -7.00 -15.83
C SER A 192 21.71 -6.67 -14.66
N GLN A 193 21.00 -5.55 -14.75
CA GLN A 193 20.05 -5.05 -13.76
C GLN A 193 18.61 -5.50 -14.03
N GLN A 194 18.32 -6.02 -15.24
CA GLN A 194 17.00 -6.52 -15.62
C GLN A 194 16.75 -7.98 -15.19
N ARG A 195 17.72 -8.63 -14.52
CA ARG A 195 17.64 -10.04 -14.13
C ARG A 195 16.31 -10.36 -13.42
N ALA A 196 15.45 -11.11 -14.11
CA ALA A 196 14.31 -11.75 -13.49
C ALA A 196 14.84 -12.77 -12.47
N LEU A 197 14.55 -12.59 -11.17
CA LEU A 197 14.79 -13.71 -10.26
C LEU A 197 13.72 -14.78 -10.55
N PRO A 198 13.95 -16.05 -10.16
CA PRO A 198 13.05 -17.15 -10.48
C PRO A 198 11.60 -16.83 -10.08
N ALA A 199 10.65 -17.26 -10.91
CA ALA A 199 9.22 -17.14 -10.62
C ALA A 199 8.93 -17.68 -9.20
N GLY A 200 8.20 -16.90 -8.39
CA GLY A 200 7.92 -17.23 -6.98
C GLY A 200 8.96 -16.74 -5.96
N HIS A 201 10.13 -16.23 -6.39
CA HIS A 201 11.02 -15.59 -5.44
C HIS A 201 10.37 -14.28 -4.95
N ARG A 202 10.21 -14.13 -3.63
CA ARG A 202 9.55 -12.98 -2.98
C ARG A 202 10.17 -11.61 -3.34
N LYS A 203 11.34 -11.61 -4.00
CA LYS A 203 12.03 -10.42 -4.51
C LYS A 203 12.22 -10.40 -6.02
N ALA A 204 11.70 -11.40 -6.77
CA ALA A 204 11.89 -11.60 -8.23
C ALA A 204 11.58 -10.40 -9.09
N ASN A 205 10.68 -9.60 -8.58
CA ASN A 205 10.37 -8.31 -9.12
C ASN A 205 11.12 -7.26 -8.31
N ARG A 206 11.95 -6.46 -8.98
CA ARG A 206 11.94 -5.01 -8.78
C ARG A 206 12.63 -4.49 -7.51
N ARG A 207 13.95 -4.29 -7.54
CA ARG A 207 14.66 -3.39 -6.61
C ARG A 207 15.62 -2.47 -7.39
N PHE A 208 15.71 -1.22 -6.94
CA PHE A 208 16.81 -0.33 -7.33
C PHE A 208 18.13 -0.88 -6.80
N THR A 209 19.23 -0.73 -7.54
CA THR A 209 20.58 -1.12 -7.08
C THR A 209 21.00 -0.29 -5.87
N ALA A 210 22.11 -0.66 -5.20
CA ALA A 210 22.66 0.19 -4.13
C ALA A 210 23.04 1.56 -4.69
N ASP A 211 23.79 1.58 -5.80
CA ASP A 211 24.23 2.81 -6.43
C ASP A 211 23.07 3.68 -6.93
N GLN A 212 21.95 3.10 -7.39
CA GLN A 212 20.74 3.86 -7.74
C GLN A 212 20.09 4.51 -6.51
N ARG A 213 20.07 3.83 -5.36
CA ARG A 213 19.53 4.41 -4.13
C ARG A 213 20.43 5.49 -3.57
N ASP A 214 21.73 5.29 -3.63
CA ASP A 214 22.71 6.26 -3.16
C ASP A 214 22.71 7.49 -4.07
N SER A 215 22.74 7.30 -5.41
CA SER A 215 22.60 8.39 -6.38
C SER A 215 21.30 9.18 -6.19
N TRP A 216 20.20 8.51 -5.82
CA TRP A 216 18.94 9.19 -5.49
C TRP A 216 19.07 10.12 -4.28
N VAL A 217 19.71 9.68 -3.19
CA VAL A 217 19.97 10.52 -2.00
C VAL A 217 20.90 11.69 -2.35
N GLY A 218 22.01 11.43 -3.03
CA GLY A 218 22.94 12.51 -3.37
C GLY A 218 22.37 13.50 -4.38
N SER A 219 21.52 13.08 -5.31
CA SER A 219 20.83 14.00 -6.23
C SER A 219 19.92 14.98 -5.49
N HIS A 220 19.31 14.56 -4.38
CA HIS A 220 18.57 15.48 -3.49
C HIS A 220 19.48 16.46 -2.76
N MET A 221 20.66 16.00 -2.30
CA MET A 221 21.64 16.85 -1.62
C MET A 221 22.20 17.92 -2.59
N MET A 222 22.53 17.52 -3.81
CA MET A 222 22.97 18.46 -4.86
C MET A 222 21.88 19.47 -5.21
N ALA A 223 20.62 19.03 -5.31
CA ALA A 223 19.49 19.94 -5.57
C ALA A 223 19.28 20.95 -4.43
N ALA A 224 19.48 20.54 -3.17
CA ALA A 224 19.40 21.44 -2.02
C ALA A 224 20.51 22.51 -2.05
N GLU A 225 21.74 22.11 -2.39
CA GLU A 225 22.87 23.03 -2.56
C GLU A 225 22.65 23.99 -3.74
N GLU A 226 22.13 23.49 -4.86
CA GLU A 226 21.79 24.30 -6.04
C GLU A 226 20.69 25.32 -5.72
N CYS A 227 19.73 24.98 -4.87
CA CYS A 227 18.75 25.93 -4.32
C CYS A 227 19.35 26.96 -3.34
N GLY A 228 20.65 26.88 -3.01
CA GLY A 228 21.32 27.76 -2.06
C GLY A 228 21.01 27.44 -0.60
N ALA A 229 20.69 26.19 -0.27
CA ALA A 229 20.58 25.76 1.12
C ALA A 229 21.96 25.69 1.78
N SER A 230 22.02 25.93 3.08
CA SER A 230 23.28 25.85 3.84
C SER A 230 23.83 24.41 3.89
N PRO A 231 25.16 24.23 4.04
CA PRO A 231 25.76 22.89 4.18
C PRO A 231 25.14 22.06 5.32
N ALA A 232 24.79 22.70 6.43
CA ALA A 232 24.13 22.05 7.57
C ALA A 232 22.74 21.50 7.21
N PHE A 233 21.95 22.26 6.43
CA PHE A 233 20.66 21.77 5.93
C PHE A 233 20.83 20.61 4.97
N VAL A 234 21.78 20.71 4.03
CA VAL A 234 22.09 19.65 3.04
C VAL A 234 22.47 18.35 3.74
N GLU A 235 23.35 18.43 4.75
CA GLU A 235 23.74 17.28 5.58
C GLU A 235 22.54 16.67 6.32
N LYS A 236 21.78 17.49 7.07
CA LYS A 236 20.61 17.03 7.83
C LYS A 236 19.60 16.33 6.91
N TYR A 237 19.28 16.95 5.79
CA TYR A 237 18.31 16.44 4.83
C TYR A 237 18.80 15.14 4.17
N GLY A 238 20.07 15.08 3.77
CA GLY A 238 20.69 13.88 3.20
C GLY A 238 20.69 12.69 4.17
N LEU A 239 21.07 12.92 5.44
CA LEU A 239 21.05 11.88 6.47
C LEU A 239 19.62 11.37 6.72
N TRP A 240 18.63 12.26 6.77
CA TRP A 240 17.23 11.87 6.91
C TRP A 240 16.75 11.04 5.72
N LEU A 241 17.02 11.46 4.48
CA LEU A 241 16.69 10.70 3.28
C LEU A 241 17.32 9.30 3.31
N ALA A 242 18.58 9.19 3.72
CA ALA A 242 19.27 7.92 3.85
C ALA A 242 18.61 6.98 4.90
N MET A 243 18.06 7.52 5.99
CA MET A 243 17.28 6.74 6.98
C MET A 243 16.00 6.16 6.39
N THR A 244 15.26 6.91 5.57
CA THR A 244 13.98 6.46 5.01
C THR A 244 14.08 5.23 4.08
N ARG A 245 15.27 4.93 3.53
CA ARG A 245 15.45 3.92 2.47
C ARG A 245 15.98 2.56 2.95
N GLN A 246 16.12 2.33 4.25
CA GLN A 246 16.86 1.19 4.82
C GLN A 246 16.26 -0.22 4.55
N ARG A 247 15.04 -0.32 4.00
CA ARG A 247 14.35 -1.60 3.74
C ARG A 247 15.05 -2.54 2.74
N ASN A 248 15.96 -2.06 1.88
CA ASN A 248 16.38 -2.86 0.72
C ASN A 248 17.76 -3.54 0.80
N ALA A 249 18.67 -3.08 1.67
CA ALA A 249 20.07 -3.56 1.68
C ALA A 249 20.37 -4.66 2.71
N SER A 250 19.63 -4.73 3.82
CA SER A 250 19.87 -5.66 4.94
C SER A 250 19.62 -7.15 4.63
N SER A 251 19.42 -7.50 3.35
CA SER A 251 19.34 -8.88 2.90
C SER A 251 20.27 -9.22 1.73
N SER A 252 21.14 -8.30 1.31
CA SER A 252 22.14 -8.54 0.26
C SER A 252 23.60 -8.44 0.71
N ASN A 253 23.91 -7.79 1.85
CA ASN A 253 25.29 -7.66 2.37
C ASN A 253 25.56 -8.52 3.62
N ASN A 254 25.26 -9.82 3.57
CA ASN A 254 25.79 -10.79 4.54
C ASN A 254 27.15 -11.35 4.09
N PHE A 255 28.05 -10.46 3.68
CA PHE A 255 29.48 -10.71 3.61
C PHE A 255 30.15 -9.54 4.34
N ALA A 256 30.96 -9.85 5.36
CA ALA A 256 31.74 -8.93 6.20
C ALA A 256 31.00 -8.17 7.34
N SER A 257 30.46 -8.90 8.33
CA SER A 257 30.71 -8.70 9.78
C SER A 257 29.66 -9.41 10.66
N PRO A 258 30.05 -10.16 11.70
CA PRO A 258 29.10 -10.83 12.59
C PRO A 258 28.57 -9.87 13.66
N ASN A 259 27.26 -9.65 13.68
CA ASN A 259 26.55 -9.18 14.88
C ASN A 259 26.25 -10.39 15.78
N PRO A 260 26.83 -10.49 16.99
CA PRO A 260 26.70 -11.68 17.85
C PRO A 260 25.33 -11.84 18.53
N ASN A 261 24.41 -10.87 18.45
CA ASN A 261 23.24 -10.83 19.32
C ASN A 261 21.88 -11.24 18.70
N ARG A 262 21.85 -11.95 17.57
CA ARG A 262 20.58 -12.49 17.02
C ARG A 262 20.65 -13.98 16.69
N GLY A 263 20.50 -14.81 17.72
CA GLY A 263 20.29 -16.25 17.58
C GLY A 263 18.85 -16.58 17.16
N ARG A 264 18.58 -16.72 15.85
CA ARG A 264 17.43 -17.49 15.34
C ARG A 264 17.84 -18.94 15.14
N VAL A 265 17.13 -19.86 15.80
CA VAL A 265 17.26 -21.31 15.64
C VAL A 265 16.70 -21.70 14.26
N SER A 266 17.38 -22.57 13.52
CA SER A 266 16.89 -23.03 12.21
C SER A 266 15.76 -24.06 12.37
N ALA A 267 14.79 -24.08 11.45
CA ALA A 267 13.67 -25.02 11.44
C ALA A 267 14.10 -26.51 11.45
N ARG A 268 15.34 -26.81 11.03
CA ARG A 268 15.89 -28.18 11.02
C ARG A 268 16.40 -28.65 12.41
N LEU A 269 16.61 -27.72 13.34
CA LEU A 269 16.88 -28.03 14.76
C LEU A 269 15.57 -28.30 15.52
N GLN A 270 14.46 -27.70 15.08
CA GLN A 270 13.12 -28.02 15.58
C GLN A 270 12.62 -29.40 15.12
N SER A 271 13.12 -29.95 14.00
CA SER A 271 12.70 -31.28 13.53
C SER A 271 13.40 -32.47 14.21
N LEU A 272 14.41 -32.22 15.06
CA LEU A 272 15.06 -33.25 15.89
C LEU A 272 14.36 -33.39 17.26
N TYR A 273 13.12 -32.90 17.37
CA TYR A 273 12.29 -33.02 18.56
C TYR A 273 11.82 -34.47 18.71
N THR A 274 12.43 -35.22 19.62
CA THR A 274 11.73 -36.30 20.31
C THR A 274 11.26 -35.74 21.64
N GLY A 275 10.00 -36.00 22.01
CA GLY A 275 9.33 -35.41 23.18
C GLY A 275 10.01 -35.69 24.52
N ASP A 276 10.98 -36.61 24.57
CA ASP A 276 11.52 -37.19 25.80
C ASP A 276 12.89 -36.64 26.24
N SER A 277 13.47 -35.66 25.52
CA SER A 277 14.82 -35.16 25.79
C SER A 277 14.87 -34.11 26.92
N ARG A 278 15.66 -34.36 27.97
CA ARG A 278 15.76 -33.57 29.23
C ARG A 278 16.75 -32.39 29.12
N PRO A 279 16.66 -31.36 29.99
CA PRO A 279 17.71 -30.34 30.10
C PRO A 279 19.07 -30.99 30.42
N GLY A 280 20.12 -30.62 29.68
CA GLY A 280 21.44 -31.26 29.75
C GLY A 280 21.77 -32.23 28.61
N ASP A 281 20.77 -32.66 27.83
CA ASP A 281 21.01 -33.48 26.63
C ASP A 281 21.69 -32.62 25.55
N GLY A 282 22.96 -32.93 25.27
CA GLY A 282 23.73 -32.28 24.21
C GLY A 282 23.49 -32.91 22.86
N VAL A 283 23.39 -32.09 21.81
CA VAL A 283 23.34 -32.56 20.42
C VAL A 283 24.42 -31.84 19.62
N ASP A 284 25.24 -32.62 18.93
CA ASP A 284 26.20 -32.10 17.98
C ASP A 284 25.54 -31.84 16.62
N TYR A 285 25.72 -30.63 16.07
CA TYR A 285 25.04 -30.22 14.84
C TYR A 285 25.99 -29.55 13.84
N VAL A 286 25.89 -29.96 12.56
CA VAL A 286 26.62 -29.36 11.43
C VAL A 286 25.63 -28.72 10.48
N ARG A 287 25.73 -27.39 10.31
CA ARG A 287 24.88 -26.64 9.37
C ARG A 287 25.46 -26.70 7.97
N ALA A 288 24.76 -27.33 7.03
CA ALA A 288 25.06 -27.24 5.60
C ALA A 288 24.84 -25.80 5.09
N SER A 289 25.89 -24.98 5.13
CA SER A 289 26.00 -23.68 4.46
C SER A 289 27.46 -23.48 4.05
N ARG A 290 27.75 -22.60 3.08
CA ARG A 290 29.10 -22.44 2.45
C ARG A 290 30.25 -22.13 3.43
N HIS A 291 29.96 -21.82 4.70
CA HIS A 291 30.95 -21.80 5.77
C HIS A 291 30.48 -22.74 6.90
N LEU A 292 31.01 -23.97 6.93
CA LEU A 292 30.68 -24.98 7.94
C LEU A 292 31.27 -24.57 9.30
N LYS A 293 30.42 -24.31 10.30
CA LYS A 293 30.84 -24.26 11.71
C LYS A 293 30.11 -25.37 12.46
N ALA A 294 30.84 -26.42 12.83
CA ALA A 294 30.34 -27.46 13.73
C ALA A 294 30.36 -26.91 15.18
N ARG A 295 29.25 -27.03 15.91
CA ARG A 295 29.17 -26.63 17.33
C ARG A 295 28.30 -27.62 18.11
N ARG A 296 28.65 -27.84 19.37
CA ARG A 296 27.81 -28.55 20.35
C ARG A 296 26.76 -27.59 20.91
N TRP A 297 25.51 -28.06 20.98
CA TRP A 297 24.40 -27.32 21.55
C TRP A 297 23.79 -28.10 22.71
N GLU A 298 23.39 -27.42 23.78
CA GLU A 298 22.70 -28.01 24.93
C GLU A 298 21.44 -27.21 25.27
N LYS A 299 20.40 -27.91 25.71
CA LYS A 299 19.21 -27.29 26.30
C LYS A 299 19.57 -26.76 27.68
N ARG A 300 19.43 -25.45 27.88
CA ARG A 300 19.55 -24.81 29.18
C ARG A 300 18.29 -24.03 29.52
N ASP A 301 17.95 -24.09 30.79
CA ASP A 301 16.90 -23.27 31.37
C ASP A 301 17.33 -21.81 31.36
N LYS A 302 16.52 -20.98 30.72
CA LYS A 302 16.67 -19.53 30.78
C LYS A 302 15.51 -18.96 31.57
N VAL A 303 15.83 -18.41 32.75
CA VAL A 303 14.87 -17.70 33.59
C VAL A 303 14.63 -16.31 32.99
N PHE A 304 13.36 -15.95 32.82
CA PHE A 304 12.89 -14.63 32.41
C PHE A 304 12.10 -14.01 33.55
N GLY A 305 12.28 -12.71 33.78
CA GLY A 305 11.78 -12.00 34.95
C GLY A 305 12.86 -11.86 36.04
N GLY A 306 12.86 -10.74 36.75
CA GLY A 306 13.74 -10.53 37.91
C GLY A 306 13.37 -11.48 39.07
N PRO A 307 14.15 -11.50 40.17
CA PRO A 307 13.84 -12.35 41.32
C PRO A 307 12.46 -11.99 41.87
N GLY A 308 11.50 -12.90 41.72
CA GLY A 308 10.11 -12.69 42.14
C GLY A 308 9.16 -13.73 41.56
N PRO A 309 7.90 -13.77 42.02
CA PRO A 309 6.91 -14.78 41.65
C PRO A 309 6.47 -14.72 40.19
N GLN A 310 6.88 -13.68 39.44
CA GLN A 310 6.63 -13.56 38.01
C GLN A 310 7.78 -14.12 37.14
N ALA A 311 8.83 -14.66 37.74
CA ALA A 311 9.89 -15.32 37.00
C ALA A 311 9.38 -16.65 36.42
N PHE A 312 9.65 -16.89 35.13
CA PHE A 312 9.33 -18.14 34.47
C PHE A 312 10.52 -18.65 33.66
N THR A 313 10.64 -19.97 33.59
CA THR A 313 11.77 -20.63 32.95
C THR A 313 11.37 -21.16 31.58
N VAL A 314 12.19 -20.87 30.57
CA VAL A 314 12.02 -21.42 29.23
C VAL A 314 13.28 -22.19 28.83
N VAL A 315 13.12 -23.44 28.42
CA VAL A 315 14.20 -24.27 27.90
C VAL A 315 14.66 -23.74 26.54
N ARG A 316 15.95 -23.42 26.40
CA ARG A 316 16.51 -22.92 25.13
C ARG A 316 17.85 -23.58 24.80
N TRP A 317 18.06 -23.89 23.52
CA TRP A 317 19.36 -24.36 23.02
C TRP A 317 20.40 -23.24 23.08
N GLN A 318 21.55 -23.52 23.68
CA GLN A 318 22.72 -22.64 23.73
C GLN A 318 23.97 -23.38 23.22
N PRO A 319 24.89 -22.69 22.51
CA PRO A 319 26.14 -23.29 22.09
C PRO A 319 27.08 -23.40 23.31
N VAL A 320 27.59 -24.60 23.55
CA VAL A 320 28.38 -24.91 24.76
C VAL A 320 29.86 -25.17 24.48
N GLY A 321 30.24 -25.32 23.21
CA GLY A 321 31.63 -25.56 22.85
C GLY A 321 31.84 -25.94 21.38
N PRO A 322 33.09 -26.23 20.99
CA PRO A 322 33.38 -26.87 19.70
C PRO A 322 32.65 -28.21 19.59
N ALA A 323 32.34 -28.64 18.36
CA ALA A 323 31.82 -29.99 18.15
C ALA A 323 32.90 -31.03 18.48
N ASN A 324 32.49 -32.28 18.69
CA ASN A 324 33.41 -33.38 18.88
C ASN A 324 34.37 -33.55 17.68
N ALA A 325 35.52 -34.21 17.91
CA ALA A 325 36.59 -34.34 16.92
C ALA A 325 36.14 -35.06 15.64
N GLU A 326 35.18 -35.97 15.74
CA GLU A 326 34.65 -36.75 14.62
C GLU A 326 33.83 -35.88 13.65
N LEU A 327 32.97 -35.00 14.17
CA LEU A 327 32.23 -34.03 13.37
C LEU A 327 33.12 -32.90 12.84
N GLN A 328 34.19 -32.58 13.56
CA GLN A 328 35.23 -31.68 13.07
C GLN A 328 35.97 -32.29 11.87
N ALA A 329 36.30 -33.57 11.92
CA ALA A 329 36.92 -34.30 10.80
C ALA A 329 35.99 -34.40 9.58
N LEU A 330 34.68 -34.58 9.79
CA LEU A 330 33.68 -34.55 8.72
C LEU A 330 33.57 -33.19 8.02
N ARG A 331 33.76 -32.08 8.76
CA ARG A 331 33.85 -30.73 8.19
C ARG A 331 35.07 -30.59 7.27
N ASP A 332 36.18 -31.16 7.68
CA ASP A 332 37.49 -30.96 7.04
C ASP A 332 37.70 -31.88 5.83
N ARG A 333 36.75 -32.77 5.53
CA ARG A 333 36.76 -33.58 4.29
C ARG A 333 36.49 -32.70 3.06
N PRO A 334 37.34 -32.74 2.02
CA PRO A 334 37.07 -32.04 0.76
C PRO A 334 35.80 -32.63 0.09
N PRO A 335 34.99 -31.80 -0.58
CA PRO A 335 33.78 -32.30 -1.24
C PRO A 335 34.14 -33.25 -2.39
N PRO A 336 33.34 -34.31 -2.63
CA PRO A 336 33.60 -35.25 -3.72
C PRO A 336 33.53 -34.54 -5.08
N SER A 337 34.48 -34.84 -5.97
CA SER A 337 34.55 -34.23 -7.30
C SER A 337 33.43 -34.76 -8.19
N VAL A 338 32.46 -33.91 -8.51
CA VAL A 338 31.39 -34.25 -9.44
C VAL A 338 31.90 -34.02 -10.86
N LYS A 339 32.21 -35.10 -11.60
CA LYS A 339 32.51 -35.03 -13.03
C LYS A 339 31.23 -34.62 -13.80
N ARG A 340 31.21 -33.38 -14.30
CA ARG A 340 30.16 -32.86 -15.19
C ARG A 340 30.26 -33.54 -16.55
N SER A 341 29.24 -34.31 -16.93
CA SER A 341 29.07 -34.84 -18.29
C SER A 341 28.67 -33.72 -19.26
N LYS A 342 29.41 -33.60 -20.37
CA LYS A 342 29.13 -32.69 -21.50
C LYS A 342 27.83 -33.10 -22.19
N LYS A 343 26.84 -32.21 -22.23
CA LYS A 343 25.63 -32.38 -23.04
C LYS A 343 25.90 -31.85 -24.46
N ARG A 344 25.77 -32.75 -25.44
CA ARG A 344 25.89 -32.54 -26.89
C ARG A 344 24.84 -31.52 -27.37
N LYS A 345 25.28 -30.59 -28.23
CA LYS A 345 24.45 -29.77 -29.13
C LYS A 345 23.86 -30.69 -30.21
N LEU A 346 22.58 -30.49 -30.53
CA LEU A 346 21.95 -30.98 -31.76
C LEU A 346 21.31 -29.75 -32.41
N ASP A 347 21.81 -29.39 -33.60
CA ASP A 347 21.20 -28.42 -34.50
C ASP A 347 20.32 -29.18 -35.53
N ASP A 348 19.36 -28.46 -36.10
CA ASP A 348 18.71 -28.60 -37.43
C ASP A 348 17.18 -28.77 -37.52
N ARG A 349 16.65 -28.06 -38.55
CA ARG A 349 15.33 -28.06 -39.23
C ARG A 349 14.19 -27.23 -38.62
N ALA A 350 13.37 -26.51 -39.41
CA ALA A 350 13.33 -26.17 -40.84
C ALA A 350 12.29 -25.03 -41.01
N GLU A 351 12.47 -24.23 -42.06
CA GLU A 351 11.55 -23.18 -42.50
C GLU A 351 10.28 -23.77 -43.15
N SER A 352 9.18 -23.02 -43.11
CA SER A 352 7.99 -23.25 -43.94
C SER A 352 7.38 -21.90 -44.35
N PRO A 353 6.97 -21.72 -45.63
CA PRO A 353 6.50 -20.43 -46.13
C PRO A 353 4.98 -20.26 -45.99
N LEU A 354 4.55 -19.00 -45.83
CA LEU A 354 3.16 -18.56 -45.87
C LEU A 354 2.76 -18.18 -47.31
N PRO A 355 1.51 -18.44 -47.74
CA PRO A 355 1.00 -17.91 -49.01
C PRO A 355 0.31 -16.55 -48.85
N SER A 356 0.53 -15.72 -49.85
CA SER A 356 -0.11 -14.42 -50.14
C SER A 356 -1.52 -14.58 -50.71
N SER A 357 -2.44 -13.69 -50.34
CA SER A 357 -3.67 -13.44 -51.12
C SER A 357 -3.94 -11.94 -51.21
N GLU A 358 -4.28 -11.50 -52.42
CA GLU A 358 -4.64 -10.14 -52.82
C GLU A 358 -6.10 -9.76 -52.45
N PRO A 359 -6.46 -8.46 -52.45
CA PRO A 359 -7.77 -7.99 -52.02
C PRO A 359 -8.77 -7.83 -53.19
N GLY A 360 -10.04 -8.06 -52.90
CA GLY A 360 -11.17 -7.71 -53.77
C GLY A 360 -12.00 -6.58 -53.16
N ASP A 361 -12.35 -5.62 -54.00
CA ASP A 361 -13.24 -4.49 -53.73
C ASP A 361 -14.72 -4.91 -53.60
N ALA A 362 -15.49 -4.25 -52.72
CA ALA A 362 -16.77 -3.58 -53.05
C ALA A 362 -17.65 -3.23 -51.83
N GLU A 363 -18.10 -1.98 -51.87
CA GLU A 363 -19.43 -1.45 -51.50
C GLU A 363 -19.80 -1.00 -50.08
N SER A 364 -20.47 0.15 -50.13
CA SER A 364 -20.90 1.13 -49.14
C SER A 364 -21.98 0.66 -48.16
N GLY A 365 -21.79 0.99 -46.89
CA GLY A 365 -22.85 1.09 -45.88
C GLY A 365 -22.51 2.18 -44.86
N GLU A 366 -23.48 3.03 -44.54
CA GLU A 366 -23.37 4.12 -43.56
C GLU A 366 -22.70 3.64 -42.26
N SER A 367 -21.68 4.39 -41.85
CA SER A 367 -20.79 4.03 -40.76
C SER A 367 -21.48 4.23 -39.41
N THR A 368 -21.55 3.14 -38.65
CA THR A 368 -21.91 3.10 -37.23
C THR A 368 -21.10 4.08 -36.35
N ALA A 369 -20.02 4.65 -36.85
CA ALA A 369 -19.25 5.69 -36.17
C ALA A 369 -20.00 7.03 -36.05
N ASP A 370 -20.87 7.38 -37.01
CA ASP A 370 -21.58 8.66 -36.97
C ASP A 370 -22.68 8.66 -35.91
N LEU A 371 -23.34 7.52 -35.71
CA LEU A 371 -24.33 7.33 -34.63
C LEU A 371 -23.69 7.40 -33.23
N PHE A 372 -22.46 6.89 -33.09
CA PHE A 372 -21.70 6.94 -31.83
C PHE A 372 -21.22 8.35 -31.48
N ASN A 373 -20.85 9.13 -32.50
CA ASN A 373 -20.42 10.52 -32.31
C ASN A 373 -21.60 11.43 -31.93
N GLU A 374 -22.80 11.19 -32.48
CA GLU A 374 -24.00 11.95 -32.12
C GLU A 374 -24.48 11.63 -30.68
N LEU A 375 -24.41 10.37 -30.25
CA LEU A 375 -24.74 9.98 -28.87
C LEU A 375 -23.75 10.56 -27.84
N ALA A 376 -22.46 10.61 -28.19
CA ALA A 376 -21.42 11.17 -27.33
C ALA A 376 -21.56 12.69 -27.16
N ALA A 377 -22.03 13.39 -28.20
CA ALA A 377 -22.30 14.84 -28.13
C ALA A 377 -23.48 15.15 -27.20
N ARG A 378 -24.57 14.39 -27.26
CA ARG A 378 -25.75 14.57 -26.39
C ARG A 378 -25.43 14.32 -24.90
N HIS A 379 -24.62 13.31 -24.60
CA HIS A 379 -24.16 13.04 -23.22
C HIS A 379 -23.24 14.13 -22.64
N ALA A 380 -22.53 14.87 -23.48
CA ALA A 380 -21.66 15.97 -23.05
C ALA A 380 -22.47 17.22 -22.68
N GLU A 381 -23.58 17.50 -23.37
CA GLU A 381 -24.48 18.62 -23.07
C GLU A 381 -25.25 18.39 -21.76
N ASP A 382 -25.75 17.17 -21.52
CA ASP A 382 -26.43 16.81 -20.27
C ASP A 382 -25.52 16.91 -19.04
N SER A 383 -24.24 16.56 -19.21
CA SER A 383 -23.23 16.65 -18.14
C SER A 383 -22.87 18.10 -17.78
N ALA A 384 -22.92 19.02 -18.74
CA ALA A 384 -22.68 20.44 -18.50
C ALA A 384 -23.86 21.12 -17.77
N ALA A 385 -25.09 20.72 -18.08
CA ALA A 385 -26.29 21.19 -17.41
C ALA A 385 -26.33 20.76 -15.93
N ALA A 386 -25.94 19.51 -15.63
CA ALA A 386 -25.85 18.99 -14.26
C ALA A 386 -24.81 19.74 -13.41
N ALA A 387 -23.66 20.10 -14.00
CA ALA A 387 -22.61 20.87 -13.32
C ALA A 387 -23.05 22.31 -12.98
N ALA A 388 -23.81 22.96 -13.87
CA ALA A 388 -24.35 24.30 -13.64
C ALA A 388 -25.43 24.32 -12.55
N MET A 389 -26.26 23.27 -12.46
CA MET A 389 -27.26 23.10 -11.41
C MET A 389 -26.60 22.85 -10.03
N ALA A 390 -25.53 22.04 -9.98
CA ALA A 390 -24.76 21.81 -8.76
C ALA A 390 -24.13 23.10 -8.21
N ALA A 391 -23.60 23.97 -9.09
CA ALA A 391 -23.03 25.26 -8.67
C ALA A 391 -24.08 26.24 -8.13
N ARG A 392 -25.32 26.18 -8.63
CA ARG A 392 -26.44 27.02 -8.20
C ARG A 392 -27.03 26.57 -6.86
N LEU A 393 -27.05 25.27 -6.60
CA LEU A 393 -27.53 24.68 -5.34
C LEU A 393 -26.52 24.85 -4.18
N LEU A 394 -25.22 24.88 -4.49
CA LEU A 394 -24.16 25.13 -3.49
C LEU A 394 -24.25 26.51 -2.81
N ARG A 395 -24.89 27.50 -3.46
CA ARG A 395 -25.15 28.84 -2.89
C ARG A 395 -26.38 28.90 -1.96
N ILE A 396 -27.30 27.95 -2.08
CA ILE A 396 -28.54 27.91 -1.28
C ILE A 396 -28.31 27.16 0.04
N ALA A 397 -27.42 26.14 0.03
CA ALA A 397 -27.10 25.32 1.19
C ALA A 397 -26.37 26.08 2.33
N THR A 398 -25.83 27.27 2.07
CA THR A 398 -25.11 28.08 3.08
C THR A 398 -26.06 28.80 4.07
N LEU A 399 -27.38 28.72 3.90
CA LEU A 399 -28.35 29.54 4.65
C LEU A 399 -29.22 28.81 5.69
N VAL A 400 -29.17 27.49 5.85
CA VAL A 400 -30.24 26.76 6.59
C VAL A 400 -29.77 25.93 7.81
N ALA A 401 -28.49 25.88 8.16
CA ALA A 401 -28.05 25.04 9.29
C ALA A 401 -28.13 25.75 10.66
N ALA A 402 -29.34 25.83 11.25
CA ALA A 402 -29.53 26.10 12.68
C ALA A 402 -30.71 25.29 13.26
N ALA A 403 -30.44 24.65 14.41
CA ALA A 403 -31.35 24.02 15.38
C ALA A 403 -31.67 22.52 15.28
N GLY A 404 -31.51 21.84 16.44
CA GLY A 404 -32.36 20.71 16.86
C GLY A 404 -31.64 19.45 17.34
N ALA A 405 -31.65 19.21 18.65
CA ALA A 405 -31.27 17.95 19.33
C ALA A 405 -32.51 17.19 19.81
N PHE A 406 -32.50 15.85 19.96
CA PHE A 406 -33.17 15.09 21.05
C PHE A 406 -33.01 13.53 20.97
N GLN A 407 -32.73 12.95 22.15
CA GLN A 407 -33.06 11.64 22.78
C GLN A 407 -32.90 10.24 22.11
N THR A 408 -32.33 9.33 22.91
CA THR A 408 -32.04 7.89 22.72
C THR A 408 -33.10 6.96 23.34
N PRO A 409 -33.33 5.72 22.81
CA PRO A 409 -34.05 4.69 23.54
C PRO A 409 -33.25 3.40 23.88
N ALA A 410 -33.74 2.84 25.00
CA ALA A 410 -33.61 1.57 25.72
C ALA A 410 -32.73 0.38 25.24
N ARG A 411 -32.10 -0.23 26.26
CA ARG A 411 -31.17 -1.38 26.26
C ARG A 411 -31.91 -2.73 26.37
N ALA A 412 -31.53 -3.70 25.53
CA ALA A 412 -32.08 -5.06 25.52
C ALA A 412 -31.43 -6.02 26.55
N ARG A 413 -32.17 -7.09 26.84
CA ARG A 413 -32.10 -8.02 27.98
C ARG A 413 -31.00 -9.09 27.84
N ALA A 414 -30.37 -9.47 28.96
CA ALA A 414 -29.23 -10.40 29.00
C ALA A 414 -29.65 -11.89 28.93
N PRO A 415 -28.87 -12.76 28.26
CA PRO A 415 -29.14 -14.20 28.17
C PRO A 415 -28.53 -15.02 29.33
N THR A 416 -29.15 -16.16 29.59
CA THR A 416 -28.86 -17.17 30.64
C THR A 416 -27.51 -17.89 30.44
N PRO A 417 -26.75 -18.23 31.50
CA PRO A 417 -25.41 -18.79 31.36
C PRO A 417 -25.39 -20.24 30.86
N ARG A 418 -24.60 -20.50 29.83
CA ARG A 418 -24.27 -21.83 29.29
C ARG A 418 -22.84 -22.21 29.72
N ARG A 419 -22.60 -23.50 29.96
CA ARG A 419 -21.28 -24.03 30.35
C ARG A 419 -20.30 -23.92 29.15
N ALA A 420 -19.24 -23.14 29.30
CA ALA A 420 -18.29 -22.82 28.23
C ALA A 420 -17.38 -24.01 27.86
N THR A 421 -17.23 -24.27 26.56
CA THR A 421 -16.29 -25.22 25.98
C THR A 421 -14.97 -24.53 25.58
N ALA A 422 -13.91 -25.30 25.29
CA ALA A 422 -12.65 -24.73 24.81
C ALA A 422 -12.78 -23.93 23.50
N VAL A 423 -13.75 -24.30 22.64
CA VAL A 423 -14.06 -23.55 21.41
C VAL A 423 -14.70 -22.19 21.74
N ASP A 424 -15.51 -22.13 22.80
CA ASP A 424 -16.13 -20.89 23.24
C ASP A 424 -15.07 -19.91 23.78
N ALA A 425 -14.06 -20.41 24.50
CA ALA A 425 -12.96 -19.59 24.98
C ALA A 425 -12.12 -18.96 23.85
N ASP A 426 -11.84 -19.70 22.78
CA ASP A 426 -11.14 -19.18 21.60
C ASP A 426 -11.97 -18.13 20.86
N ILE A 427 -13.30 -18.34 20.75
CA ILE A 427 -14.22 -17.38 20.16
C ILE A 427 -14.26 -16.09 20.99
N ASP A 428 -14.38 -16.20 22.31
CA ASP A 428 -14.44 -15.06 23.22
C ASP A 428 -13.15 -14.22 23.18
N ALA A 429 -11.99 -14.88 23.15
CA ALA A 429 -10.70 -14.21 23.00
C ALA A 429 -10.60 -13.46 21.66
N ALA A 430 -11.04 -14.06 20.56
CA ALA A 430 -11.05 -13.42 19.25
C ALA A 430 -12.04 -12.23 19.20
N LEU A 431 -13.22 -12.37 19.79
CA LEU A 431 -14.20 -11.28 19.91
C LEU A 431 -13.65 -10.12 20.75
N ALA A 432 -12.91 -10.39 21.83
CA ALA A 432 -12.31 -9.35 22.66
C ALA A 432 -11.33 -8.47 21.85
N VAL A 433 -10.45 -9.07 21.04
CA VAL A 433 -9.55 -8.33 20.14
C VAL A 433 -10.35 -7.52 19.10
N CYS A 434 -11.37 -8.13 18.50
CA CYS A 434 -12.21 -7.44 17.51
C CYS A 434 -12.95 -6.24 18.12
N ARG A 435 -13.49 -6.36 19.34
CA ARG A 435 -14.16 -5.25 20.04
C ARG A 435 -13.18 -4.13 20.40
N SER A 436 -11.99 -4.47 20.89
CA SER A 436 -10.93 -3.48 21.16
C SER A 436 -10.54 -2.72 19.89
N ALA A 437 -10.31 -3.44 18.79
CA ALA A 437 -9.99 -2.87 17.49
C ALA A 437 -11.12 -1.99 16.94
N ALA A 438 -12.38 -2.42 17.07
CA ALA A 438 -13.56 -1.66 16.67
C ALA A 438 -13.70 -0.35 17.45
N ALA A 439 -13.38 -0.35 18.75
CA ALA A 439 -13.49 0.80 19.63
C ALA A 439 -12.34 1.81 19.46
N THR A 440 -11.10 1.32 19.38
CA THR A 440 -9.90 2.17 19.50
C THR A 440 -9.14 2.37 18.20
N LYS A 441 -9.31 1.45 17.23
CA LYS A 441 -8.43 1.32 16.06
C LYS A 441 -6.93 1.20 16.40
N GLY A 442 -6.60 0.81 17.63
CA GLY A 442 -5.23 0.78 18.15
C GLY A 442 -4.55 -0.58 18.07
N GLU A 443 -5.31 -1.65 17.86
CA GLU A 443 -4.76 -3.02 17.78
C GLU A 443 -3.90 -3.21 16.52
N ASP A 444 -2.86 -4.02 16.63
CA ASP A 444 -2.02 -4.38 15.48
C ASP A 444 -2.86 -5.09 14.41
N SER A 445 -2.62 -4.72 13.15
CA SER A 445 -3.47 -5.21 12.06
C SER A 445 -3.32 -6.71 11.79
N ASP A 446 -2.13 -7.28 12.00
CA ASP A 446 -1.95 -8.73 11.85
C ASP A 446 -2.63 -9.49 13.00
N ASP A 447 -2.70 -8.91 14.20
CA ASP A 447 -3.43 -9.47 15.35
C ASP A 447 -4.94 -9.43 15.11
N VAL A 448 -5.49 -8.34 14.57
CA VAL A 448 -6.91 -8.26 14.18
C VAL A 448 -7.25 -9.29 13.09
N VAL A 449 -6.37 -9.46 12.11
CA VAL A 449 -6.55 -10.49 11.06
C VAL A 449 -6.51 -11.89 11.67
N ALA A 450 -5.57 -12.17 12.56
CA ALA A 450 -5.49 -13.45 13.24
C ALA A 450 -6.76 -13.75 14.06
N ALA A 451 -7.26 -12.75 14.79
CA ALA A 451 -8.50 -12.84 15.55
C ALA A 451 -9.71 -13.11 14.64
N LEU A 452 -9.87 -12.36 13.53
CA LEU A 452 -10.98 -12.58 12.59
C LEU A 452 -10.94 -13.97 11.94
N LEU A 453 -9.75 -14.50 11.63
CA LEU A 453 -9.60 -15.86 11.09
C LEU A 453 -9.90 -16.94 12.14
N ALA A 454 -9.47 -16.73 13.39
CA ALA A 454 -9.79 -17.62 14.50
C ALA A 454 -11.31 -17.63 14.77
N LEU A 455 -11.93 -16.44 14.76
CA LEU A 455 -13.37 -16.26 14.91
C LEU A 455 -14.14 -16.95 13.80
N GLU A 456 -13.73 -16.81 12.53
CA GLU A 456 -14.36 -17.51 11.40
C GLU A 456 -14.33 -19.03 11.60
N LYS A 457 -13.17 -19.56 12.00
CA LYS A 457 -13.00 -21.00 12.25
C LYS A 457 -13.90 -21.47 13.40
N GLY A 458 -13.90 -20.76 14.52
CA GLY A 458 -14.71 -21.06 15.70
C GLY A 458 -16.21 -21.00 15.39
N MET A 459 -16.67 -19.91 14.79
CA MET A 459 -18.08 -19.72 14.42
C MET A 459 -18.57 -20.71 13.37
N ARG A 460 -17.69 -21.24 12.50
CA ARG A 460 -18.02 -22.35 11.60
C ARG A 460 -18.22 -23.66 12.36
N ALA A 461 -17.41 -23.94 13.36
CA ALA A 461 -17.61 -25.12 14.23
C ALA A 461 -18.89 -24.98 15.05
N ALA A 462 -19.14 -23.81 15.64
CA ALA A 462 -20.35 -23.53 16.41
C ALA A 462 -21.63 -23.69 15.58
N ALA A 463 -21.66 -23.18 14.34
CA ALA A 463 -22.83 -23.32 13.47
C ALA A 463 -23.09 -24.76 13.01
N LYS A 464 -22.04 -25.58 12.86
CA LYS A 464 -22.22 -27.02 12.61
C LYS A 464 -22.86 -27.73 13.79
N ALA A 465 -22.57 -27.29 15.01
CA ALA A 465 -23.13 -27.86 16.23
C ALA A 465 -24.53 -27.32 16.57
N SER A 466 -24.87 -26.10 16.14
CA SER A 466 -26.14 -25.43 16.42
C SER A 466 -26.57 -24.58 15.23
N PRO A 467 -27.62 -25.02 14.49
CA PRO A 467 -28.21 -24.25 13.39
C PRO A 467 -28.69 -22.84 13.80
N ASP A 468 -29.08 -22.65 15.06
CA ASP A 468 -29.56 -21.37 15.62
C ASP A 468 -28.53 -20.23 15.56
N VAL A 469 -27.25 -20.55 15.34
CA VAL A 469 -26.23 -19.52 15.10
C VAL A 469 -26.58 -18.66 13.88
N SER A 470 -27.15 -19.27 12.82
CA SER A 470 -27.53 -18.54 11.60
C SER A 470 -28.68 -17.54 11.88
N ALA A 471 -29.73 -18.03 12.55
CA ALA A 471 -30.90 -17.23 12.93
C ALA A 471 -30.52 -16.05 13.85
N ARG A 472 -29.71 -16.31 14.89
CA ARG A 472 -29.22 -15.24 15.78
C ARG A 472 -28.33 -14.24 15.07
N THR A 473 -27.52 -14.68 14.10
CA THR A 473 -26.66 -13.75 13.35
C THR A 473 -27.51 -12.76 12.55
N VAL A 474 -28.52 -13.23 11.81
CA VAL A 474 -29.37 -12.33 11.03
C VAL A 474 -30.23 -11.41 11.91
N GLU A 475 -30.75 -11.91 13.03
CA GLU A 475 -31.47 -11.09 14.01
C GLU A 475 -30.59 -9.95 14.54
N GLN A 476 -29.32 -10.23 14.84
CA GLN A 476 -28.38 -9.21 15.33
C GLN A 476 -27.90 -8.25 14.25
N LEU A 477 -28.05 -8.58 12.95
CA LEU A 477 -27.60 -7.70 11.86
C LEU A 477 -28.46 -6.46 11.67
N ASP A 478 -29.69 -6.43 12.18
CA ASP A 478 -30.57 -5.28 12.03
C ASP A 478 -29.94 -4.00 12.64
N GLY A 479 -29.96 -2.91 11.87
CA GLY A 479 -29.42 -1.61 12.26
C GLY A 479 -28.22 -1.12 11.44
N CYS A 480 -27.44 -0.21 12.02
CA CYS A 480 -26.37 0.54 11.34
C CYS A 480 -24.97 0.11 11.78
N TRP A 481 -24.09 -0.09 10.81
CA TRP A 481 -22.78 -0.70 10.98
C TRP A 481 -21.70 0.12 10.30
N ARG A 482 -20.82 0.71 11.09
CA ARG A 482 -19.66 1.44 10.59
C ARG A 482 -18.51 0.49 10.30
N LEU A 483 -18.02 0.49 9.06
CA LEU A 483 -16.82 -0.26 8.68
C LEU A 483 -15.60 0.31 9.42
N VAL A 484 -14.92 -0.54 10.18
CA VAL A 484 -13.72 -0.15 10.94
C VAL A 484 -12.46 -0.75 10.34
N PHE A 485 -12.50 -2.03 9.99
CA PHE A 485 -11.34 -2.75 9.49
C PHE A 485 -11.71 -3.60 8.29
N THR A 486 -10.87 -3.63 7.25
CA THR A 486 -11.03 -4.51 6.10
C THR A 486 -9.70 -4.83 5.48
N THR A 487 -9.47 -6.10 5.11
CA THR A 487 -8.25 -6.49 4.39
C THR A 487 -8.27 -6.14 2.90
N GLY A 488 -9.41 -5.68 2.37
CA GLY A 488 -9.64 -5.55 0.93
C GLY A 488 -9.74 -6.90 0.23
N THR A 489 -10.14 -6.90 -1.04
CA THR A 489 -10.20 -8.14 -1.85
C THR A 489 -8.81 -8.71 -2.08
N ILE A 490 -8.67 -9.98 -2.44
CA ILE A 490 -7.36 -10.58 -2.77
C ILE A 490 -6.63 -9.77 -3.84
N ASP A 491 -7.34 -9.25 -4.84
CA ASP A 491 -6.73 -8.46 -5.90
C ASP A 491 -6.39 -7.04 -5.44
N THR A 492 -7.21 -6.44 -4.57
CA THR A 492 -6.86 -5.21 -3.85
C THR A 492 -5.58 -5.44 -3.03
N GLN A 493 -5.47 -6.54 -2.29
CA GLN A 493 -4.29 -6.89 -1.50
C GLN A 493 -3.03 -7.04 -2.36
N LYS A 494 -3.15 -7.61 -3.57
CA LYS A 494 -2.05 -7.70 -4.53
C LYS A 494 -1.67 -6.34 -5.13
N LYS A 495 -2.66 -5.49 -5.44
CA LYS A 495 -2.47 -4.19 -6.11
C LYS A 495 -1.95 -3.11 -5.14
N VAL A 496 -2.56 -2.98 -3.97
CA VAL A 496 -2.33 -1.88 -3.02
C VAL A 496 -1.80 -2.32 -1.64
N GLY A 497 -1.65 -3.63 -1.40
CA GLY A 497 -1.32 -4.17 -0.09
C GLY A 497 -2.56 -4.38 0.78
N LYS A 498 -2.38 -4.92 2.00
CA LYS A 498 -3.48 -5.04 2.96
C LYS A 498 -3.90 -3.63 3.37
N ILE A 499 -5.14 -3.25 3.05
CA ILE A 499 -5.83 -2.19 3.78
C ILE A 499 -6.11 -2.79 5.17
N ASN A 500 -6.04 -1.99 6.23
CA ASN A 500 -6.25 -2.49 7.59
C ASN A 500 -7.40 -1.73 8.22
N TYR A 501 -7.15 -0.55 8.78
CA TYR A 501 -8.21 0.32 9.28
C TYR A 501 -8.77 1.22 8.18
N PHE A 502 -10.09 1.22 8.05
CA PHE A 502 -10.78 2.01 7.03
C PHE A 502 -10.80 3.49 7.47
N PRO A 503 -10.26 4.42 6.63
CA PRO A 503 -10.04 5.80 7.04
C PRO A 503 -11.30 6.67 6.97
N LEU A 504 -12.27 6.30 6.12
CA LEU A 504 -13.52 7.04 5.94
C LEU A 504 -14.64 6.48 6.83
N LYS A 505 -15.64 7.29 7.16
CA LYS A 505 -16.87 6.78 7.79
C LYS A 505 -17.72 6.15 6.68
N ALA A 506 -17.69 4.83 6.59
CA ALA A 506 -18.58 4.05 5.74
C ALA A 506 -19.58 3.32 6.63
N VAL A 507 -20.87 3.55 6.42
CA VAL A 507 -21.96 2.95 7.19
C VAL A 507 -22.77 2.06 6.28
N GLN A 508 -22.91 0.79 6.68
CA GLN A 508 -23.80 -0.17 6.07
C GLN A 508 -25.00 -0.38 6.97
N THR A 509 -26.19 -0.38 6.39
CA THR A 509 -27.45 -0.51 7.12
C THR A 509 -28.16 -1.75 6.64
N PHE A 510 -28.74 -2.51 7.57
CA PHE A 510 -29.67 -3.59 7.30
C PHE A 510 -31.01 -3.29 7.96
N ASP A 511 -32.09 -3.36 7.18
CA ASP A 511 -33.46 -3.48 7.64
C ASP A 511 -33.87 -4.92 7.34
N VAL A 512 -33.74 -5.79 8.35
CA VAL A 512 -33.95 -7.24 8.21
C VAL A 512 -35.41 -7.55 7.93
N ALA A 513 -36.33 -6.77 8.51
CA ALA A 513 -37.76 -6.97 8.32
C ALA A 513 -38.20 -6.71 6.88
N ARG A 514 -37.60 -5.70 6.22
CA ARG A 514 -37.91 -5.34 4.83
C ARG A 514 -36.97 -5.97 3.81
N GLY A 515 -35.91 -6.64 4.24
CA GLY A 515 -34.87 -7.16 3.35
C GLY A 515 -34.13 -6.03 2.61
N ARG A 516 -33.96 -4.85 3.22
CA ARG A 516 -33.34 -3.68 2.59
C ARG A 516 -31.93 -3.45 3.12
N ILE A 517 -31.03 -3.10 2.22
CA ILE A 517 -29.64 -2.79 2.53
C ILE A 517 -29.26 -1.42 1.98
N SER A 518 -28.47 -0.67 2.73
CA SER A 518 -27.82 0.53 2.19
C SER A 518 -26.34 0.59 2.55
N ASN A 519 -25.55 1.25 1.72
CA ASN A 519 -24.14 1.50 1.96
C ASN A 519 -23.83 2.97 1.69
N SER A 520 -23.34 3.67 2.72
CA SER A 520 -23.14 5.11 2.71
C SER A 520 -21.67 5.45 2.97
N ILE A 521 -21.11 6.35 2.17
CA ILE A 521 -19.83 7.02 2.46
C ILE A 521 -20.12 8.42 2.98
N LEU A 522 -19.65 8.73 4.19
CA LEU A 522 -19.92 9.99 4.87
C LEU A 522 -18.68 10.85 4.95
N VAL A 523 -18.89 12.17 4.92
CA VAL A 523 -17.92 13.20 5.31
C VAL A 523 -18.47 13.87 6.56
N GLY A 524 -17.85 13.61 7.72
CA GLY A 524 -18.50 13.87 9.00
C GLY A 524 -19.74 12.99 9.15
N ASP A 525 -20.89 13.60 9.42
CA ASP A 525 -22.20 12.91 9.48
C ASP A 525 -23.05 13.12 8.22
N PHE A 526 -22.49 13.79 7.20
CA PHE A 526 -23.19 14.05 5.95
C PHE A 526 -22.95 12.92 4.93
N PRO A 527 -23.99 12.23 4.42
CA PRO A 527 -23.86 11.19 3.41
C PRO A 527 -23.47 11.80 2.06
N LEU A 528 -22.23 11.56 1.62
CA LEU A 528 -21.76 12.02 0.32
C LEU A 528 -22.33 11.17 -0.81
N ILE A 529 -22.31 9.85 -0.62
CA ILE A 529 -22.82 8.87 -1.58
C ILE A 529 -23.52 7.78 -0.77
N ARG A 530 -24.72 7.39 -1.19
CA ARG A 530 -25.45 6.26 -0.61
C ARG A 530 -25.99 5.35 -1.71
N PHE A 531 -25.72 4.06 -1.58
CA PHE A 531 -26.32 3.00 -2.38
C PHE A 531 -27.47 2.38 -1.61
N PHE A 532 -28.55 2.04 -2.30
CA PHE A 532 -29.70 1.32 -1.76
C PHE A 532 -30.01 0.11 -2.61
N GLY A 533 -30.62 -0.88 -1.98
CA GLY A 533 -31.02 -2.09 -2.65
C GLY A 533 -31.66 -3.11 -1.72
N ASP A 534 -31.89 -4.29 -2.27
CA ASP A 534 -32.45 -5.43 -1.55
C ASP A 534 -31.35 -6.41 -1.17
N PHE A 535 -31.60 -7.15 -0.11
CA PHE A 535 -30.77 -8.28 0.27
C PHE A 535 -31.60 -9.50 0.67
N GLU A 536 -30.99 -10.66 0.51
CA GLU A 536 -31.54 -11.96 0.85
C GLU A 536 -30.58 -12.69 1.78
N TRP A 537 -31.09 -13.25 2.87
CA TRP A 537 -30.31 -14.05 3.80
C TRP A 537 -30.48 -15.55 3.50
N LEU A 538 -29.40 -16.20 3.07
CA LEU A 538 -29.34 -17.64 2.89
C LEU A 538 -28.95 -18.34 4.19
N MET A 539 -29.96 -18.90 4.86
CA MET A 539 -29.84 -19.53 6.18
C MET A 539 -28.80 -20.65 6.25
N ASP A 540 -28.70 -21.47 5.20
CA ASP A 540 -27.82 -22.63 5.11
C ASP A 540 -26.33 -22.24 5.09
N ARG A 541 -26.01 -21.09 4.51
CA ARG A 541 -24.63 -20.63 4.26
C ARG A 541 -24.23 -19.44 5.12
N ARG A 542 -25.15 -18.88 5.91
CA ARG A 542 -24.98 -17.59 6.63
C ARG A 542 -24.48 -16.51 5.68
N ARG A 543 -25.18 -16.37 4.56
CA ARG A 543 -24.77 -15.51 3.46
C ARG A 543 -25.83 -14.45 3.22
N VAL A 544 -25.40 -13.20 3.14
CA VAL A 544 -26.20 -12.13 2.56
C VAL A 544 -25.84 -12.02 1.09
N GLU A 545 -26.83 -12.21 0.22
CA GLU A 545 -26.74 -11.83 -1.18
C GLU A 545 -27.48 -10.51 -1.38
N PHE A 546 -26.90 -9.57 -2.12
CA PHE A 546 -27.47 -8.23 -2.25
C PHE A 546 -27.27 -7.68 -3.66
N ASP A 547 -28.15 -6.77 -4.06
CA ASP A 547 -27.99 -5.98 -5.28
C ASP A 547 -28.35 -4.53 -4.99
N PHE A 548 -27.52 -3.60 -5.45
CA PHE A 548 -27.77 -2.17 -5.27
C PHE A 548 -28.31 -1.60 -6.58
N ASP A 549 -29.57 -1.21 -6.55
CA ASP A 549 -30.35 -0.74 -7.69
C ASP A 549 -30.56 0.78 -7.67
N GLN A 550 -30.22 1.46 -6.58
CA GLN A 550 -30.37 2.91 -6.46
C GLN A 550 -29.14 3.58 -5.85
N ILE A 551 -28.87 4.82 -6.26
CA ILE A 551 -27.83 5.68 -5.69
C ILE A 551 -28.38 7.08 -5.36
N ALA A 552 -27.94 7.66 -4.25
CA ALA A 552 -28.13 9.06 -3.92
C ALA A 552 -26.77 9.75 -3.77
N LEU A 553 -26.65 10.96 -4.31
CA LEU A 553 -25.48 11.82 -4.15
C LEU A 553 -25.86 12.98 -3.23
N PHE A 554 -25.03 13.28 -2.24
CA PHE A 554 -25.27 14.34 -1.25
C PHE A 554 -26.63 14.22 -0.54
N ASN A 555 -27.13 12.99 -0.37
CA ASN A 555 -28.46 12.68 0.16
C ASN A 555 -29.62 13.36 -0.61
N PHE A 556 -29.42 13.73 -1.88
CA PHE A 556 -30.42 14.39 -2.72
C PHE A 556 -30.92 13.46 -3.83
N GLY A 557 -32.20 13.12 -3.80
CA GLY A 557 -32.86 12.25 -4.78
C GLY A 557 -32.31 10.82 -4.80
N ARG A 558 -33.10 9.88 -5.32
CA ARG A 558 -32.63 8.53 -5.66
C ARG A 558 -32.61 8.40 -7.17
N ILE A 559 -31.50 7.89 -7.69
CA ILE A 559 -31.29 7.62 -9.12
C ILE A 559 -31.22 6.12 -9.26
N ASP A 560 -32.06 5.56 -10.13
CA ASP A 560 -32.02 4.14 -10.46
C ASP A 560 -30.73 3.83 -11.23
N LEU A 561 -30.07 2.75 -10.83
CA LEU A 561 -28.87 2.23 -11.49
C LEU A 561 -29.28 1.15 -12.49
N PRO A 562 -28.64 1.09 -13.67
CA PRO A 562 -28.80 -0.06 -14.55
C PRO A 562 -28.27 -1.32 -13.84
N LYS A 563 -28.74 -2.50 -14.25
CA LYS A 563 -28.28 -3.79 -13.70
C LYS A 563 -26.74 -3.86 -13.69
N GLY A 564 -26.16 -4.08 -12.51
CA GLY A 564 -24.70 -4.10 -12.31
C GLY A 564 -24.00 -2.74 -12.28
N GLY A 565 -24.74 -1.63 -12.35
CA GLY A 565 -24.21 -0.27 -12.27
C GLY A 565 -23.43 -0.04 -10.98
N ALA A 566 -23.96 -0.48 -9.84
CA ALA A 566 -23.26 -0.39 -8.56
C ALA A 566 -21.96 -1.21 -8.54
N ALA A 567 -21.95 -2.41 -9.16
CA ALA A 567 -20.75 -3.24 -9.25
C ALA A 567 -19.66 -2.57 -10.10
N LYS A 568 -20.03 -1.94 -11.22
CA LYS A 568 -19.11 -1.18 -12.09
C LYS A 568 -18.55 0.05 -11.38
N ILE A 569 -19.40 0.82 -10.69
CA ILE A 569 -18.97 1.97 -9.88
C ILE A 569 -18.01 1.52 -8.78
N GLY A 570 -18.35 0.47 -8.03
CA GLY A 570 -17.47 -0.09 -7.01
C GLY A 570 -16.12 -0.54 -7.56
N ALA A 571 -16.10 -1.28 -8.67
CA ALA A 571 -14.86 -1.76 -9.28
C ALA A 571 -13.97 -0.62 -9.79
N SER A 572 -14.55 0.39 -10.46
CA SER A 572 -13.82 1.53 -11.00
C SER A 572 -13.25 2.46 -9.91
N THR A 573 -13.91 2.56 -8.76
CA THR A 573 -13.48 3.39 -7.63
C THR A 573 -12.56 2.67 -6.65
N GLY A 574 -12.37 1.34 -6.80
CA GLY A 574 -11.62 0.52 -5.86
C GLY A 574 -12.35 0.19 -4.55
N LEU A 575 -13.63 0.59 -4.43
CA LEU A 575 -14.50 0.28 -3.30
C LEU A 575 -15.20 -1.08 -3.44
N GLY A 576 -15.13 -1.69 -4.63
CA GLY A 576 -15.68 -3.01 -4.96
C GLY A 576 -14.70 -3.88 -5.74
N SER A 577 -15.08 -5.13 -6.01
CA SER A 577 -14.26 -6.09 -6.76
C SER A 577 -14.66 -6.14 -8.24
N GLU A 578 -13.69 -6.24 -9.15
CA GLU A 578 -13.93 -6.62 -10.56
C GLU A 578 -14.69 -7.95 -10.67
N ASN A 579 -14.53 -8.85 -9.69
CA ASN A 579 -15.27 -10.10 -9.64
C ASN A 579 -16.77 -9.90 -9.45
N ASN A 580 -17.19 -8.80 -8.80
CA ASN A 580 -18.62 -8.48 -8.66
C ASN A 580 -19.23 -8.12 -10.02
N VAL A 581 -18.48 -7.46 -10.90
CA VAL A 581 -18.94 -7.14 -12.26
C VAL A 581 -19.16 -8.44 -13.04
N LYS A 582 -18.20 -9.36 -13.00
CA LYS A 582 -18.31 -10.69 -13.63
C LYS A 582 -19.47 -11.50 -13.07
N MET A 583 -19.68 -11.47 -11.76
CA MET A 583 -20.82 -12.16 -11.14
C MET A 583 -22.14 -11.63 -11.68
N VAL A 584 -22.31 -10.30 -11.80
CA VAL A 584 -23.55 -9.73 -12.35
C VAL A 584 -23.75 -10.11 -13.82
N GLU A 585 -22.67 -10.18 -14.62
CA GLU A 585 -22.72 -10.68 -16.00
C GLU A 585 -23.15 -12.16 -16.05
N GLU A 586 -22.69 -12.97 -15.09
CA GLU A 586 -23.13 -14.36 -14.88
C GLU A 586 -24.50 -14.48 -14.16
N SER A 587 -25.20 -13.37 -13.96
CA SER A 587 -26.47 -13.30 -13.21
C SER A 587 -26.40 -13.84 -11.77
N LYS A 588 -25.23 -13.74 -11.14
CA LYS A 588 -24.99 -14.01 -9.72
C LYS A 588 -24.96 -12.71 -8.92
N LYS A 589 -25.55 -12.72 -7.73
CA LYS A 589 -25.56 -11.57 -6.82
C LYS A 589 -24.23 -11.46 -6.05
N PRO A 590 -23.71 -10.24 -5.84
CA PRO A 590 -22.69 -9.99 -4.82
C PRO A 590 -23.11 -10.52 -3.45
N PHE A 591 -22.13 -10.95 -2.64
CA PHE A 591 -22.43 -11.55 -1.34
C PHE A 591 -21.37 -11.33 -0.26
N PHE A 592 -21.83 -11.45 0.99
CA PHE A 592 -21.00 -11.59 2.19
C PHE A 592 -21.33 -12.90 2.90
N ASN A 593 -20.31 -13.69 3.23
CA ASN A 593 -20.45 -14.79 4.19
C ASN A 593 -20.23 -14.21 5.59
N TRP A 594 -21.29 -14.09 6.37
CA TRP A 594 -21.25 -13.54 7.71
C TRP A 594 -20.66 -14.54 8.71
N ILE A 595 -19.77 -14.03 9.55
CA ILE A 595 -19.03 -14.81 10.54
C ILE A 595 -19.73 -14.70 11.90
N SER A 596 -20.01 -13.48 12.35
CA SER A 596 -20.72 -13.19 13.59
C SER A 596 -21.35 -11.78 13.55
N ALA A 597 -22.39 -11.56 14.36
CA ALA A 597 -22.95 -10.25 14.67
C ALA A 597 -23.47 -10.27 16.12
N ASP A 598 -23.26 -9.18 16.85
CA ASP A 598 -23.77 -8.98 18.22
C ASP A 598 -24.20 -7.52 18.45
N ALA A 599 -24.35 -7.11 19.72
CA ALA A 599 -24.75 -5.75 20.06
C ALA A 599 -23.70 -4.69 19.68
N ASP A 600 -22.41 -5.05 19.56
CA ASP A 600 -21.31 -4.10 19.44
C ASP A 600 -20.61 -4.17 18.07
N ILE A 601 -20.43 -5.38 17.52
CA ILE A 601 -19.65 -5.63 16.31
C ILE A 601 -20.32 -6.62 15.37
N ALA A 602 -19.97 -6.53 14.10
CA ALA A 602 -20.30 -7.53 13.09
C ALA A 602 -19.06 -7.86 12.25
N THR A 603 -18.97 -9.11 11.76
CA THR A 603 -17.81 -9.60 11.03
C THR A 603 -18.23 -10.48 9.85
N ALA A 604 -17.55 -10.33 8.72
CA ALA A 604 -17.88 -11.05 7.50
C ALA A 604 -16.69 -11.23 6.56
N ARG A 605 -16.83 -12.17 5.63
CA ARG A 605 -15.93 -12.38 4.49
C ARG A 605 -16.66 -12.08 3.19
N GLY A 606 -16.13 -11.15 2.39
CA GLY A 606 -16.67 -10.82 1.08
C GLY A 606 -16.31 -11.87 0.02
N GLY A 607 -17.08 -11.90 -1.08
CA GLY A 607 -16.84 -12.82 -2.20
C GLY A 607 -15.44 -12.74 -2.81
N GLY A 608 -14.79 -11.57 -2.76
CA GLY A 608 -13.39 -11.38 -3.20
C GLY A 608 -12.32 -11.87 -2.20
N GLY A 609 -12.71 -12.59 -1.14
CA GLY A 609 -11.82 -13.20 -0.16
C GLY A 609 -11.36 -12.29 0.99
N GLY A 610 -11.68 -10.99 0.94
CA GLY A 610 -11.40 -10.05 2.02
C GLY A 610 -12.25 -10.31 3.26
N ILE A 611 -11.71 -9.99 4.44
CA ILE A 611 -12.43 -10.04 5.72
C ILE A 611 -12.64 -8.62 6.22
N ALA A 612 -13.74 -8.40 6.93
CA ALA A 612 -14.14 -7.09 7.43
C ALA A 612 -14.76 -7.17 8.83
N LEU A 613 -14.59 -6.07 9.56
CA LEU A 613 -15.09 -5.83 10.90
C LEU A 613 -15.79 -4.47 10.91
N TRP A 614 -17.02 -4.49 11.42
CA TRP A 614 -17.85 -3.32 11.64
C TRP A 614 -18.10 -3.11 13.13
N LYS A 615 -18.26 -1.84 13.51
CA LYS A 615 -18.79 -1.43 14.82
C LYS A 615 -20.23 -0.97 14.64
N ARG A 616 -21.12 -1.27 15.59
CA ARG A 616 -22.47 -0.70 15.60
C ARG A 616 -22.39 0.83 15.72
N ASP A 617 -23.09 1.53 14.84
CA ASP A 617 -23.15 3.00 14.80
C ASP A 617 -24.51 3.45 15.34
N LEU A 618 -24.55 3.78 16.64
CA LEU A 618 -25.78 4.22 17.32
C LEU A 618 -26.10 5.69 17.05
N ASP A 619 -25.10 6.47 16.67
CA ASP A 619 -25.24 7.92 16.42
C ASP A 619 -25.73 8.21 15.00
N TYR A 620 -25.66 7.22 14.11
CA TYR A 620 -26.19 7.32 12.77
C TYR A 620 -27.70 7.06 12.79
N ALA A 621 -28.47 8.15 12.82
CA ALA A 621 -29.91 8.08 12.65
C ALA A 621 -30.22 7.51 11.26
N MET A 622 -31.09 6.50 11.23
CA MET A 622 -31.70 6.00 10.00
C MET A 622 -32.55 7.12 9.40
N PRO A 623 -32.16 7.72 8.27
CA PRO A 623 -33.09 8.59 7.58
C PRO A 623 -34.19 7.71 6.97
N GLU A 624 -35.44 8.08 7.23
CA GLU A 624 -36.63 7.38 6.72
C GLU A 624 -36.65 7.25 5.18
#